data_AF-A0A8S1RS31-F1
#
_entry.id   AF-A0A8S1RS31-F1
#
_cell.length_a   1.000
_cell.length_b   1.000
_cell.length_c   1.000
_cell.angle_alpha   90.00
_cell.angle_beta   90.00
_cell.angle_gamma   90.00
#
_symmetry.space_group_name_H-M   'P 1'
#
loop_
_entity.id
_entity.type
_entity.pdbx_description
1 polymer ?
#
loop_
_entity_poly.entity_id
_entity_poly.type
_entity_poly.pdbx_seq_one_letter_code
_entity_poly.pdbx_strand_id
1 'polypeptide(L)'
;MGNYFYGLKDVFLYLYKYKTKVVEEYMIHKASKLGIGWYQVIDFKSCSLYYFQLSKSQVIYHGQYIKGKRFGRWDISFKDESFEKPERIGGGLFNEYGQKYGKWTEISDKFDDDNQFIFEGYYKNGKKQGLWDLCNNQEWIYIGEGSL
;
A
#
# COMPACT_ATOMS: atom_id res chain seq x y z
N MET A 1 31.04 31.18 13.06
CA MET A 1 30.11 30.52 12.10
C MET A 1 30.56 29.08 11.94
N GLY A 2 29.94 28.14 12.67
CA GLY A 2 30.25 26.71 12.57
C GLY A 2 29.15 26.01 11.78
N ASN A 3 29.48 25.47 10.61
CA ASN A 3 28.56 24.69 9.79
C ASN A 3 28.57 23.24 10.30
N TYR A 4 27.47 22.81 10.92
CA TYR A 4 27.23 21.40 11.24
C TYR A 4 26.83 20.66 9.96
N PHE A 5 27.81 20.06 9.29
CA PHE A 5 27.55 18.99 8.33
C PHE A 5 27.20 17.73 9.11
N TYR A 6 25.91 17.42 9.23
CA TYR A 6 25.50 16.08 9.63
C TYR A 6 25.94 15.11 8.54
N GLY A 7 26.79 14.15 8.88
CA GLY A 7 27.29 13.16 7.95
C GLY A 7 26.13 12.31 7.42
N LEU A 8 26.17 11.99 6.13
CA LEU A 8 25.20 11.12 5.44
C LEU A 8 24.89 9.81 6.20
N LYS A 9 25.79 9.34 7.07
CA LYS A 9 25.60 8.17 7.95
C LYS A 9 24.53 8.38 9.03
N ASP A 10 24.37 9.58 9.56
CA ASP A 10 23.39 9.87 10.61
C ASP A 10 21.97 9.95 10.05
N VAL A 11 21.83 10.46 8.82
CA VAL A 11 20.58 10.39 8.04
C VAL A 11 20.22 8.94 7.71
N PHE A 12 21.22 8.11 7.42
CA PHE A 12 21.06 6.68 7.12
C PHE A 12 20.48 5.87 8.30
N LEU A 13 21.00 6.09 9.51
CA LEU A 13 20.49 5.47 10.74
C LEU A 13 19.11 5.99 11.13
N TYR A 14 18.85 7.28 10.90
CA TYR A 14 17.53 7.87 11.13
C TYR A 14 16.48 7.22 10.23
N LEU A 15 16.74 7.10 8.92
CA LEU A 15 15.81 6.48 7.97
C LEU A 15 15.64 4.97 8.17
N TYR A 16 16.69 4.25 8.56
CA TYR A 16 16.62 2.81 8.86
C TYR A 16 15.71 2.51 10.06
N LYS A 17 15.63 3.42 11.03
CA LYS A 17 14.79 3.29 12.23
C LYS A 17 13.29 3.49 11.95
N TYR A 18 12.91 4.14 10.84
CA TYR A 18 11.51 4.45 10.48
C TYR A 18 10.99 3.66 9.28
N LYS A 19 11.59 2.50 8.98
CA LYS A 19 11.37 1.68 7.77
C LYS A 19 9.93 1.20 7.50
N THR A 20 8.96 1.45 8.38
CA THR A 20 7.53 1.15 8.17
C THR A 20 6.59 2.27 8.64
N LYS A 21 7.07 3.52 8.72
CA LYS A 21 6.20 4.69 8.69
C LYS A 21 6.40 5.37 7.35
N VAL A 22 5.84 4.76 6.30
CA VAL A 22 5.67 5.46 5.03
C VAL A 22 4.65 6.57 5.31
N VAL A 23 5.18 7.76 5.57
CA VAL A 23 4.38 8.96 5.83
C VAL A 23 3.63 9.28 4.53
N GLU A 24 2.33 8.97 4.49
CA GLU A 24 1.41 9.31 3.39
C GLU A 24 1.49 10.80 2.99
N GLU A 25 1.95 11.67 3.89
CA GLU A 25 2.02 13.12 3.70
C GLU A 25 3.09 13.57 2.68
N TYR A 26 4.06 12.72 2.29
CA TYR A 26 5.11 13.09 1.32
C TYR A 26 5.00 12.41 -0.06
N MET A 27 3.91 11.67 -0.31
CA MET A 27 3.78 10.79 -1.48
C MET A 27 3.01 11.40 -2.66
N ILE A 28 3.34 12.63 -3.03
CA ILE A 28 2.77 13.31 -4.20
C ILE A 28 3.92 13.65 -5.16
N HIS A 29 4.29 12.71 -6.04
CA HIS A 29 5.21 13.01 -7.13
C HIS A 29 4.49 13.25 -8.47
N LYS A 30 3.22 12.87 -8.62
CA LYS A 30 2.41 13.26 -9.79
C LYS A 30 0.92 13.07 -9.54
N ALA A 31 0.16 14.17 -9.47
CA ALA A 31 -1.28 14.15 -9.59
C ALA A 31 -1.64 14.66 -10.98
N SER A 32 -2.26 13.83 -11.81
CA SER A 32 -2.72 14.22 -13.15
C SER A 32 -4.23 14.47 -13.10
N LYS A 33 -4.63 15.72 -13.35
CA LYS A 33 -6.05 16.11 -13.43
C LYS A 33 -6.64 15.60 -14.74
N LEU A 34 -7.58 14.65 -14.68
CA LEU A 34 -8.36 14.20 -15.85
C LEU A 34 -9.78 14.76 -15.72
N GLY A 35 -10.14 15.69 -16.61
CA GLY A 35 -11.46 16.20 -17.00
C GLY A 35 -12.64 16.28 -16.00
N ILE A 36 -12.93 15.23 -15.25
CA ILE A 36 -14.07 15.09 -14.35
C ILE A 36 -13.62 14.25 -13.14
N GLY A 37 -13.12 14.92 -12.09
CA GLY A 37 -12.68 14.30 -10.83
C GLY A 37 -11.17 14.31 -10.58
N TRP A 38 -10.77 14.20 -9.30
CA TRP A 38 -9.37 14.04 -8.90
C TRP A 38 -9.04 12.56 -8.81
N TYR A 39 -8.40 12.02 -9.84
CA TYR A 39 -7.78 10.69 -9.80
C TYR A 39 -6.31 10.88 -9.42
N GLN A 40 -5.87 10.26 -8.32
CA GLN A 40 -4.47 10.25 -7.91
C GLN A 40 -3.91 8.84 -8.13
N VAL A 41 -2.97 8.71 -9.07
CA VAL A 41 -2.18 7.48 -9.24
C VAL A 41 -0.94 7.64 -8.38
N ILE A 42 -0.86 6.90 -7.28
CA ILE A 42 0.34 6.86 -6.45
C ILE A 42 1.11 5.60 -6.90
N ASP A 43 2.17 5.83 -7.69
CA ASP A 43 3.12 4.79 -8.08
C ASP A 43 4.13 4.60 -6.94
N PHE A 44 4.02 3.48 -6.24
CA PHE A 44 5.00 3.07 -5.24
C PHE A 44 6.09 2.27 -5.95
N LYS A 45 7.13 2.95 -6.40
CA LYS A 45 8.39 2.27 -6.68
C LYS A 45 8.97 1.84 -5.33
N SER A 46 9.00 0.54 -5.10
CA SER A 46 9.78 -0.06 -4.01
C SER A 46 11.14 0.63 -3.94
N CYS A 47 11.39 1.34 -2.84
CA CYS A 47 12.48 2.30 -2.76
C CYS A 47 13.78 1.58 -2.40
N SER A 48 14.61 1.31 -3.40
CA SER A 48 16.06 1.21 -3.26
C SER A 48 16.74 2.18 -4.24
N LEU A 49 16.89 3.45 -3.83
CA LEU A 49 17.58 4.45 -4.64
C LEU A 49 19.10 4.27 -4.52
N TYR A 50 19.63 3.33 -5.30
CA TYR A 50 20.85 3.38 -6.12
C TYR A 50 21.13 1.99 -6.72
N TYR A 51 20.08 1.33 -7.22
CA TYR A 51 20.26 0.37 -8.30
C TYR A 51 19.29 0.78 -9.42
N PHE A 52 19.85 0.99 -10.60
CA PHE A 52 19.11 0.98 -11.86
C PHE A 52 18.70 -0.48 -12.17
N GLN A 53 18.07 -1.12 -11.20
CA GLN A 53 17.46 -2.42 -11.29
C GLN A 53 16.04 -2.17 -10.81
N LEU A 54 15.21 -1.79 -11.80
CA LEU A 54 13.77 -1.70 -11.69
C LEU A 54 13.32 -2.88 -10.83
N SER A 55 12.63 -2.63 -9.71
CA SER A 55 11.94 -3.74 -9.05
C SER A 55 11.06 -4.37 -10.13
N LYS A 56 11.24 -5.68 -10.35
CA LYS A 56 10.50 -6.43 -11.36
C LYS A 56 9.00 -6.35 -11.11
N SER A 57 8.66 -6.13 -9.84
CA SER A 57 7.30 -5.98 -9.39
C SER A 57 6.93 -4.58 -8.90
N GLN A 58 5.63 -4.28 -8.98
CA GLN A 58 5.01 -3.05 -8.53
C GLN A 58 3.65 -3.34 -7.87
N VAL A 59 3.39 -2.70 -6.73
CA VAL A 59 2.05 -2.66 -6.12
C VAL A 59 1.41 -1.31 -6.46
N ILE A 60 0.23 -1.35 -7.07
CA ILE A 60 -0.51 -0.20 -7.56
C ILE A 60 -1.81 -0.08 -6.78
N TYR A 61 -2.05 1.08 -6.19
CA TYR A 61 -3.31 1.40 -5.54
C TYR A 61 -4.13 2.32 -6.45
N HIS A 62 -5.36 1.93 -6.73
CA HIS A 62 -6.27 2.69 -7.59
C HIS A 62 -7.58 2.98 -6.88
N GLY A 63 -7.95 4.25 -6.81
CA GLY A 63 -9.23 4.67 -6.25
C GLY A 63 -9.41 6.18 -6.30
N GLN A 64 -10.53 6.64 -5.74
CA GLN A 64 -10.91 8.05 -5.77
C GLN A 64 -10.58 8.73 -4.45
N TYR A 65 -10.27 10.02 -4.54
CA TYR A 65 -10.17 10.91 -3.40
C TYR A 65 -11.27 11.98 -3.44
N ILE A 66 -11.86 12.25 -2.27
CA ILE A 66 -12.77 13.38 -2.05
C ILE A 66 -12.23 14.19 -0.87
N LYS A 67 -11.90 15.47 -1.11
CA LYS A 67 -11.36 16.39 -0.08
C LYS A 67 -10.15 15.80 0.68
N GLY A 68 -9.22 15.18 -0.06
CA GLY A 68 -8.00 14.58 0.52
C GLY A 68 -8.21 13.24 1.23
N LYS A 69 -9.42 12.66 1.19
CA LYS A 69 -9.71 11.35 1.79
C LYS A 69 -10.04 10.32 0.73
N ARG A 70 -9.62 9.07 0.92
CA ARG A 70 -10.01 7.94 0.07
C ARG A 70 -11.53 7.75 0.13
N PHE A 71 -12.16 7.50 -1.00
CA PHE A 71 -13.61 7.34 -1.09
C PHE A 71 -13.98 6.21 -2.06
N GLY A 72 -15.06 5.50 -1.75
CA GLY A 72 -15.63 4.49 -2.63
C GLY A 72 -14.73 3.28 -2.82
N ARG A 73 -14.78 2.67 -4.01
CA ARG A 73 -14.01 1.48 -4.34
C ARG A 73 -12.53 1.80 -4.53
N TRP A 74 -11.71 1.02 -3.84
CA TRP A 74 -10.27 1.00 -3.97
C TRP A 74 -9.82 -0.41 -4.35
N ASP A 75 -8.94 -0.49 -5.34
CA ASP A 75 -8.39 -1.72 -5.85
C ASP A 75 -6.87 -1.71 -5.64
N ILE A 76 -6.32 -2.86 -5.29
CA ILE A 76 -4.88 -3.10 -5.18
C ILE A 76 -4.50 -4.06 -6.29
N SER A 77 -3.54 -3.67 -7.12
CA SER A 77 -3.03 -4.49 -8.20
C SER A 77 -1.54 -4.74 -8.04
N PHE A 78 -1.09 -5.91 -8.46
CA PHE A 78 0.32 -6.29 -8.53
C PHE A 78 0.71 -6.49 -9.99
N LYS A 79 1.85 -5.91 -10.37
CA LYS A 79 2.42 -6.06 -11.71
C LYS A 79 3.79 -6.68 -11.56
N ASP A 80 3.98 -7.89 -12.03
CA ASP A 80 5.27 -8.57 -12.19
C ASP A 80 5.74 -8.44 -13.66
N GLU A 81 7.05 -8.63 -13.92
CA GLU A 81 7.60 -8.73 -15.28
C GLU A 81 6.96 -9.84 -16.11
N SER A 82 6.51 -10.90 -15.44
CA SER A 82 5.86 -12.07 -16.04
C SER A 82 4.47 -11.76 -16.59
N PHE A 83 3.84 -10.68 -16.14
CA PHE A 83 2.50 -10.29 -16.55
C PHE A 83 2.51 -9.09 -17.50
N GLU A 84 1.83 -9.21 -18.63
CA GLU A 84 1.63 -8.08 -19.54
C GLU A 84 0.83 -6.94 -18.90
N LYS A 85 -0.03 -7.25 -17.92
CA LYS A 85 -0.95 -6.32 -17.26
C LYS A 85 -0.95 -6.55 -15.74
N PRO A 86 -1.13 -5.49 -14.93
CA PRO A 86 -1.31 -5.64 -13.48
C PRO A 86 -2.52 -6.52 -13.16
N GLU A 87 -2.34 -7.50 -12.28
CA GLU A 87 -3.39 -8.35 -11.74
C GLU A 87 -3.96 -7.73 -10.47
N ARG A 88 -5.28 -7.77 -10.30
CA ARG A 88 -5.93 -7.27 -9.10
C ARG A 88 -5.78 -8.30 -7.97
N ILE A 89 -5.09 -7.92 -6.91
CA ILE A 89 -4.82 -8.78 -5.74
C ILE A 89 -5.55 -8.35 -4.46
N GLY A 90 -6.21 -7.18 -4.47
CA GLY A 90 -7.00 -6.80 -3.31
C GLY A 90 -7.82 -5.53 -3.43
N GLY A 91 -8.09 -4.90 -2.29
CA GLY A 91 -8.88 -3.69 -2.16
C GLY A 91 -10.17 -3.86 -1.37
N GLY A 92 -11.02 -2.84 -1.43
CA GLY A 92 -12.28 -2.77 -0.68
C GLY A 92 -12.96 -1.42 -0.81
N LEU A 93 -13.84 -1.09 0.14
CA LEU A 93 -14.61 0.16 0.12
C LEU A 93 -14.17 1.11 1.24
N PHE A 94 -14.05 2.39 0.90
CA PHE A 94 -13.99 3.49 1.86
C PHE A 94 -15.35 4.18 1.95
N ASN A 95 -15.76 4.51 3.17
CA ASN A 95 -16.96 5.32 3.43
C ASN A 95 -16.71 6.82 3.22
N GLU A 96 -17.74 7.64 3.41
CA GLU A 96 -17.73 9.11 3.29
C GLU A 96 -16.76 9.82 4.26
N TYR A 97 -16.33 9.13 5.33
CA TYR A 97 -15.35 9.65 6.29
C TYR A 97 -13.91 9.28 5.95
N GLY A 98 -13.69 8.50 4.88
CA GLY A 98 -12.38 8.00 4.48
C GLY A 98 -11.92 6.78 5.26
N GLN A 99 -12.85 6.03 5.85
CA GLN A 99 -12.56 4.83 6.63
C GLN A 99 -12.89 3.57 5.83
N LYS A 100 -12.07 2.53 5.96
CA LYS A 100 -12.37 1.21 5.41
C LYS A 100 -13.69 0.68 5.99
N TYR A 101 -14.52 0.12 5.12
CA TYR A 101 -15.81 -0.47 5.46
C TYR A 101 -16.09 -1.69 4.56
N GLY A 102 -16.79 -2.69 5.10
CA GLY A 102 -17.20 -3.87 4.34
C GLY A 102 -16.08 -4.91 4.22
N LYS A 103 -16.22 -5.81 3.23
CA LYS A 103 -15.17 -6.78 2.91
C LYS A 103 -13.94 -6.08 2.32
N TRP A 104 -12.77 -6.51 2.75
CA TRP A 104 -11.48 -6.01 2.31
C TRP A 104 -10.49 -7.15 2.12
N THR A 105 -9.64 -6.99 1.12
CA THR A 105 -8.47 -7.82 0.86
C THR A 105 -7.24 -6.92 1.00
N GLU A 106 -6.37 -7.22 1.96
CA GLU A 106 -5.14 -6.49 2.25
C GLU A 106 -3.92 -7.31 1.84
N ILE A 107 -2.84 -6.65 1.47
CA ILE A 107 -1.54 -7.29 1.29
C ILE A 107 -0.75 -7.23 2.60
N SER A 108 0.14 -8.20 2.81
CA SER A 108 1.05 -8.23 3.96
C SER A 108 2.01 -7.02 3.96
N ASP A 109 2.43 -6.58 5.14
CA ASP A 109 3.50 -5.58 5.28
C ASP A 109 4.84 -6.08 4.73
N LYS A 110 4.98 -7.41 4.58
CA LYS A 110 6.14 -8.07 3.97
C LYS A 110 5.86 -8.50 2.52
N PHE A 111 4.87 -7.89 1.85
CA PHE A 111 4.54 -8.26 0.48
C PHE A 111 5.69 -7.91 -0.47
N ASP A 112 6.28 -8.95 -1.07
CA ASP A 112 7.34 -8.86 -2.08
C ASP A 112 7.22 -10.02 -3.08
N ASP A 113 8.20 -10.17 -3.96
CA ASP A 113 8.20 -11.19 -5.02
C ASP A 113 8.12 -12.62 -4.46
N ASP A 114 8.68 -12.86 -3.27
CA ASP A 114 8.75 -14.16 -2.61
C ASP A 114 7.62 -14.36 -1.56
N ASN A 115 7.00 -13.27 -1.09
CA ASN A 115 6.07 -13.26 0.03
C ASN A 115 4.72 -12.63 -0.34
N GLN A 116 3.93 -13.31 -1.16
CA GLN A 116 2.68 -12.77 -1.69
C GLN A 116 1.45 -13.04 -0.81
N PHE A 117 1.57 -12.80 0.49
CA PHE A 117 0.47 -13.03 1.44
C PHE A 117 -0.59 -11.93 1.36
N ILE A 118 -1.84 -12.36 1.25
CA ILE A 118 -3.02 -11.49 1.34
C ILE A 118 -3.93 -11.91 2.49
N PHE A 119 -4.62 -10.94 3.08
CA PHE A 119 -5.55 -11.12 4.19
C PHE A 119 -6.94 -10.66 3.76
N GLU A 120 -7.95 -11.50 3.93
CA GLU A 120 -9.34 -11.11 3.70
C GLU A 120 -10.13 -11.05 4.99
N GLY A 121 -10.94 -10.02 5.13
CA GLY A 121 -11.80 -9.88 6.29
C GLY A 121 -12.74 -8.70 6.17
N TYR A 122 -13.34 -8.33 7.29
CA TYR A 122 -14.35 -7.28 7.33
C TYR A 122 -13.86 -6.06 8.10
N TYR A 123 -14.20 -4.87 7.62
CA TYR A 123 -13.96 -3.61 8.29
C TYR A 123 -15.27 -2.95 8.70
N LYS A 124 -15.28 -2.33 9.89
CA LYS A 124 -16.34 -1.45 10.35
C LYS A 124 -15.73 -0.20 10.97
N ASN A 125 -16.09 0.98 10.43
CA ASN A 125 -15.58 2.28 10.86
C ASN A 125 -14.04 2.35 10.93
N GLY A 126 -13.37 1.76 9.93
CA GLY A 126 -11.91 1.76 9.84
C GLY A 126 -11.20 0.75 10.75
N LYS A 127 -11.94 -0.08 11.49
CA LYS A 127 -11.36 -1.15 12.33
C LYS A 127 -11.61 -2.53 11.72
N LYS A 128 -10.59 -3.40 11.76
CA LYS A 128 -10.73 -4.82 11.43
C LYS A 128 -11.77 -5.47 12.35
N GLN A 129 -12.56 -6.38 11.83
CA GLN A 129 -13.62 -7.08 12.55
C GLN A 129 -13.45 -8.58 12.35
N GLY A 130 -13.68 -9.34 13.43
CA GLY A 130 -13.72 -10.79 13.39
C GLY A 130 -12.44 -11.43 12.87
N LEU A 131 -12.62 -12.58 12.24
CA LEU A 131 -11.57 -13.40 11.65
C LEU A 131 -11.09 -12.81 10.33
N TRP A 132 -9.81 -13.02 10.07
CA TRP A 132 -9.17 -12.66 8.80
C TRP A 132 -8.57 -13.91 8.20
N ASP A 133 -8.99 -14.26 7.00
CA ASP A 133 -8.44 -15.41 6.29
C ASP A 133 -7.10 -15.02 5.65
N LEU A 134 -6.08 -15.85 5.81
CA LEU A 134 -4.78 -15.69 5.16
C LEU A 134 -4.75 -16.50 3.87
N CYS A 135 -4.39 -15.89 2.76
CA CYS A 135 -4.18 -16.59 1.49
C CYS A 135 -2.74 -16.38 1.00
N ASN A 136 -2.13 -17.48 0.56
CA ASN A 136 -0.84 -17.49 -0.12
C ASN A 136 -0.96 -18.39 -1.35
N ASN A 137 -0.53 -17.90 -2.52
CA ASN A 137 -0.47 -18.69 -3.75
C ASN A 137 -1.73 -19.53 -4.03
N GLN A 138 -2.91 -18.92 -3.83
CA GLN A 138 -4.24 -19.51 -4.05
C GLN A 138 -4.70 -20.58 -3.03
N GLU A 139 -3.96 -20.82 -1.94
CA GLU A 139 -4.40 -21.65 -0.83
C GLU A 139 -4.87 -20.79 0.36
N TRP A 140 -6.07 -21.06 0.86
CA TRP A 140 -6.66 -20.39 2.02
C TRP A 140 -6.27 -21.12 3.31
N ILE A 141 -5.58 -20.41 4.20
CA ILE A 141 -5.21 -20.87 5.53
C ILE A 141 -6.07 -20.13 6.55
N TYR A 142 -6.89 -20.89 7.27
CA TYR A 142 -7.69 -20.36 8.36
C TYR A 142 -6.81 -20.14 9.60
N ILE A 143 -6.62 -18.87 9.96
CA ILE A 143 -5.94 -18.43 11.17
C ILE A 143 -7.06 -18.03 12.16
N GLY A 144 -7.25 -18.79 13.23
CA GLY A 144 -8.40 -18.67 14.14
C GLY A 144 -8.58 -17.33 14.86
N GLU A 145 -9.47 -17.29 15.87
CA GLU A 145 -9.94 -16.04 16.50
C GLU A 145 -8.81 -15.26 17.19
N GLY A 146 -8.37 -14.18 16.56
CA GLY A 146 -7.38 -13.26 17.10
C GLY A 146 -7.90 -11.84 17.19
N SER A 147 -8.09 -11.34 18.41
CA SER A 147 -8.26 -9.92 18.70
C SER A 147 -6.91 -9.21 18.50
N LEU A 148 -6.73 -8.54 17.36
CA LEU A 148 -5.60 -7.62 17.09
C LEU A 148 -6.02 -6.16 17.28
#